data_AF-E0SAA1-F1
#
_entry.id   AF-E0SAA1-F1
#
_cell.length_a   1.000
_cell.length_b   1.000
_cell.length_c   1.000
_cell.angle_alpha   90.00
_cell.angle_beta   90.00
_cell.angle_gamma   90.00
#
_symmetry.space_group_name_H-M   'P 1'
#
loop_
_entity.id
_entity.type
_entity.pdbx_description
1 polymer ?
#
loop_
_entity_poly.entity_id
_entity_poly.type
_entity_poly.pdbx_seq_one_letter_code
_entity_poly.pdbx_strand_id
1 'polypeptide(L)'
;MNKQLNEVESLCLTGIKKGDPEMVEMYFGPYLSCSPSTDNSALIKAYMLLYYLSTGSKKTFYTTIETVTSLELSDPCIRLAMEVDMCVSIGAVERLRRLIEGNGRKEFDQFLKGVLENQMKIMESSINYDDPRLEIQSQEDKKVIEDVTFIGRNLPANF
;
A
#
# COMPACT_ATOMS: atom_id res chain seq x y z
N MET A 1 -32.29 11.45 0.15
CA MET A 1 -30.92 11.57 0.68
C MET A 1 -30.85 10.82 2.00
N ASN A 2 -29.91 9.89 2.16
CA ASN A 2 -29.83 9.03 3.35
C ASN A 2 -29.33 9.84 4.56
N LYS A 3 -30.13 9.96 5.62
CA LYS A 3 -29.80 10.77 6.81
C LYS A 3 -28.53 10.28 7.50
N GLN A 4 -28.33 8.97 7.55
CA GLN A 4 -27.12 8.36 8.15
C GLN A 4 -25.88 8.70 7.32
N LEU A 5 -25.97 8.61 5.99
CA LEU A 5 -24.86 8.98 5.11
C LEU A 5 -24.41 10.43 5.34
N ASN A 6 -25.35 11.37 5.43
CA ASN A 6 -25.01 12.77 5.66
C ASN A 6 -24.31 13.01 7.01
N GLU A 7 -24.73 12.29 8.04
CA GLU A 7 -24.14 12.38 9.38
C GLU A 7 -22.72 11.83 9.40
N VAL A 8 -22.53 10.62 8.86
CA VAL A 8 -21.20 9.99 8.75
C VAL A 8 -20.27 10.82 7.87
N GLU A 9 -20.75 11.33 6.74
CA GLU A 9 -19.98 12.21 5.86
C GLU A 9 -19.54 13.48 6.57
N SER A 10 -20.44 14.14 7.29
CA SER A 10 -20.14 15.35 8.07
C SER A 10 -19.06 15.08 9.14
N LEU A 11 -19.13 13.93 9.80
CA LEU A 11 -18.14 13.50 10.79
C LEU A 11 -16.77 13.28 10.14
N CYS A 12 -16.71 12.55 9.02
CA CYS A 12 -15.48 12.38 8.25
C CYS A 12 -14.88 13.73 7.84
N LEU A 13 -15.66 14.62 7.23
CA LEU A 13 -15.19 15.93 6.80
C LEU A 13 -14.71 16.81 7.96
N THR A 14 -15.38 16.72 9.10
CA THR A 14 -14.97 17.44 10.33
C THR A 14 -13.64 16.91 10.84
N GLY A 15 -13.45 15.60 10.89
CA GLY A 15 -12.19 15.00 11.34
C GLY A 15 -11.03 15.27 10.38
N ILE A 16 -11.28 15.18 9.07
CA ILE A 16 -10.31 15.53 8.02
C ILE A 16 -9.83 16.98 8.20
N LYS A 17 -10.74 17.92 8.40
CA LYS A 17 -10.40 19.33 8.64
C LYS A 17 -9.64 19.58 9.94
N LYS A 18 -9.90 18.77 10.97
CA LYS A 18 -9.18 18.84 12.26
C LYS A 18 -7.82 18.15 12.23
N GLY A 19 -7.52 17.38 11.18
CA GLY A 19 -6.29 16.58 11.10
C GLY A 19 -6.28 15.42 12.10
N ASP A 20 -7.46 14.83 12.38
CA ASP A 20 -7.62 13.75 13.35
C ASP A 20 -7.90 12.42 12.62
N PRO A 21 -6.86 11.71 12.14
CA PRO A 21 -7.03 10.52 11.31
C PRO A 21 -7.66 9.35 12.06
N GLU A 22 -7.38 9.21 13.36
CA GLU A 22 -7.91 8.14 14.20
C GLU A 22 -9.42 8.27 14.34
N MET A 23 -9.91 9.49 14.59
CA MET A 23 -11.35 9.73 14.64
C MET A 23 -12.03 9.47 13.30
N VAL A 24 -11.42 9.88 12.17
CA VAL A 24 -12.01 9.65 10.84
C VAL A 24 -12.06 8.15 10.52
N GLU A 25 -11.04 7.39 10.91
CA GLU A 25 -10.94 5.94 10.64
C GLU A 25 -12.11 5.14 11.23
N MET A 26 -12.59 5.54 12.42
CA MET A 26 -13.79 4.95 13.03
C MET A 26 -15.04 5.00 12.13
N TYR A 27 -15.09 5.93 11.20
CA TYR A 27 -16.21 6.14 10.29
C TYR A 27 -16.02 5.53 8.90
N PHE A 28 -14.85 4.92 8.61
CA PHE A 28 -14.58 4.36 7.28
C PHE A 28 -15.55 3.24 6.89
N GLY A 29 -15.71 2.25 7.77
CA GLY A 29 -16.66 1.14 7.55
C GLY A 29 -18.11 1.62 7.38
N PRO A 30 -18.65 2.41 8.33
CA PRO A 30 -19.98 3.01 8.20
C PRO A 30 -20.16 3.80 6.90
N TYR A 31 -19.17 4.60 6.50
CA TYR A 31 -19.23 5.40 5.28
C TYR A 31 -19.32 4.50 4.03
N LEU A 32 -18.44 3.50 3.89
CA LEU A 32 -18.44 2.60 2.73
C LEU A 32 -19.71 1.74 2.65
N SER A 33 -20.27 1.33 3.80
CA SER A 33 -21.52 0.56 3.84
C SER A 33 -22.72 1.32 3.28
N CYS A 34 -22.67 2.66 3.29
CA CYS A 34 -23.72 3.50 2.72
C CYS A 34 -23.64 3.64 1.20
N SER A 35 -22.61 3.05 0.55
CA SER A 35 -22.35 3.18 -0.90
C SER A 35 -22.43 4.64 -1.37
N PRO A 36 -21.56 5.51 -0.85
CA PRO A 36 -21.64 6.95 -1.04
C PRO A 36 -21.42 7.32 -2.51
N SER A 37 -22.26 8.23 -2.99
CA SER A 37 -22.20 8.81 -4.34
C SER A 37 -22.35 10.34 -4.28
N THR A 38 -21.79 10.95 -3.24
CA THR A 38 -21.84 12.40 -2.98
C THR A 38 -20.64 13.09 -3.60
N ASP A 39 -20.69 14.42 -3.70
CA ASP A 39 -19.58 15.24 -4.19
C ASP A 39 -18.31 15.11 -3.32
N ASN A 40 -18.45 14.73 -2.06
CA ASN A 40 -17.33 14.54 -1.12
C ASN A 40 -16.75 13.13 -1.14
N SER A 41 -17.41 12.18 -1.80
CA SER A 41 -17.05 10.77 -1.74
C SER A 41 -15.65 10.50 -2.27
N ALA A 42 -15.25 11.16 -3.36
CA ALA A 42 -13.89 11.05 -3.89
C ALA A 42 -12.83 11.53 -2.89
N LEU A 43 -13.06 12.67 -2.22
CA LEU A 43 -12.15 13.23 -1.22
C LEU A 43 -11.99 12.28 -0.02
N ILE A 44 -13.11 11.78 0.51
CA ILE A 44 -13.10 10.91 1.69
C ILE A 44 -12.47 9.56 1.35
N LYS A 45 -12.80 8.95 0.20
CA LYS A 45 -12.15 7.71 -0.25
C LYS A 45 -10.66 7.91 -0.50
N ALA A 46 -10.24 9.02 -1.09
CA ALA A 46 -8.81 9.33 -1.24
C ALA A 46 -8.10 9.44 0.11
N TYR A 47 -8.75 10.04 1.11
CA TYR A 47 -8.24 10.11 2.48
C TYR A 47 -8.08 8.70 3.09
N MET A 48 -9.09 7.83 2.95
CA MET A 48 -9.04 6.42 3.38
C MET A 48 -7.87 5.68 2.72
N LEU A 49 -7.73 5.83 1.41
CA LEU A 49 -6.70 5.17 0.61
C LEU A 49 -5.29 5.58 1.08
N LEU A 50 -5.05 6.88 1.24
CA LEU A 50 -3.76 7.38 1.74
C LEU A 50 -3.48 6.96 3.19
N TYR A 51 -4.51 6.93 4.04
CA TYR A 51 -4.40 6.37 5.39
C TYR A 51 -3.95 4.90 5.35
N TYR A 52 -4.60 4.05 4.55
CA TYR A 52 -4.26 2.63 4.44
C TYR A 52 -2.88 2.39 3.84
N LEU A 53 -2.44 3.22 2.87
CA LEU A 53 -1.07 3.17 2.37
C LEU A 53 -0.06 3.52 3.47
N SER A 54 -0.31 4.58 4.24
CA SER A 54 0.60 5.03 5.29
C SER A 54 0.74 4.03 6.45
N THR A 55 -0.30 3.24 6.71
CA THR A 55 -0.33 2.20 7.76
C THR A 55 0.06 0.82 7.26
N GLY A 56 0.41 0.66 5.97
CA GLY A 56 0.82 -0.61 5.38
C GLY A 56 -0.33 -1.61 5.14
N SER A 57 -1.58 -1.17 5.25
CA SER A 57 -2.79 -2.00 5.09
C SER A 57 -3.16 -2.22 3.62
N LYS A 58 -2.25 -2.79 2.82
CA LYS A 58 -2.43 -2.97 1.35
C LYS A 58 -3.71 -3.70 0.97
N LYS A 59 -4.11 -4.73 1.72
CA LYS A 59 -5.35 -5.46 1.45
C LYS A 59 -6.57 -4.51 1.51
N THR A 60 -6.66 -3.73 2.58
CA THR A 60 -7.77 -2.79 2.81
C THR A 60 -7.75 -1.65 1.79
N PHE A 61 -6.56 -1.22 1.36
CA PHE A 61 -6.39 -0.27 0.26
C PHE A 61 -7.08 -0.78 -1.02
N TYR A 62 -6.72 -1.97 -1.50
CA TYR A 62 -7.28 -2.48 -2.76
C TYR A 62 -8.78 -2.78 -2.66
N THR A 63 -9.27 -3.29 -1.52
CA THR A 63 -10.72 -3.44 -1.32
C THR A 63 -11.46 -2.10 -1.29
N THR A 64 -10.80 -1.02 -0.83
CA THR A 64 -11.39 0.32 -0.88
C THR A 64 -11.40 0.87 -2.30
N ILE A 65 -10.36 0.61 -3.11
CA ILE A 65 -10.32 0.96 -4.54
C ILE A 65 -11.50 0.35 -5.29
N GLU A 66 -11.91 -0.89 -4.97
CA GLU A 66 -13.08 -1.53 -5.60
C GLU A 66 -14.40 -0.79 -5.35
N THR A 67 -14.46 0.06 -4.32
CA THR A 67 -15.64 0.91 -4.02
C THR A 67 -15.62 2.25 -4.77
N VAL A 68 -14.53 2.59 -5.44
CA VAL A 68 -14.38 3.82 -6.22
C VAL A 68 -15.13 3.67 -7.54
N THR A 69 -16.05 4.59 -7.79
CA THR A 69 -16.85 4.61 -9.02
C THR A 69 -16.05 5.13 -10.20
N SER A 70 -16.52 4.84 -11.42
CA SER A 70 -15.89 5.31 -12.65
C SER A 70 -15.77 6.84 -12.74
N LEU A 71 -16.74 7.57 -12.15
CA LEU A 71 -16.70 9.04 -12.08
C LEU A 71 -15.59 9.50 -11.14
N GLU A 72 -15.47 8.88 -9.96
CA GLU A 72 -14.46 9.23 -8.95
C GLU A 72 -13.03 8.89 -9.41
N LEU A 73 -12.82 7.93 -10.31
CA LEU A 73 -11.49 7.65 -10.89
C LEU A 73 -10.88 8.84 -11.62
N SER A 74 -11.72 9.77 -12.11
CA SER A 74 -11.26 11.00 -12.75
C SER A 74 -10.91 12.10 -11.73
N ASP A 75 -11.31 11.94 -10.47
CA ASP A 75 -11.08 12.93 -9.42
C ASP A 75 -9.58 13.04 -9.07
N PRO A 76 -9.01 14.26 -8.98
CA PRO A 76 -7.60 14.45 -8.67
C PRO A 76 -7.15 13.81 -7.34
N CYS A 77 -8.03 13.74 -6.33
CA CYS A 77 -7.68 13.17 -5.04
C CYS A 77 -7.49 11.64 -5.13
N ILE A 78 -8.39 10.97 -5.85
CA ILE A 78 -8.28 9.52 -6.10
C ILE A 78 -7.05 9.23 -6.96
N ARG A 79 -6.84 10.00 -8.03
CA ARG A 79 -5.67 9.85 -8.90
C ARG A 79 -4.36 10.02 -8.14
N LEU A 80 -4.29 10.99 -7.22
CA LEU A 80 -3.13 11.15 -6.34
C LEU A 80 -2.88 9.89 -5.51
N ALA A 81 -3.91 9.33 -4.85
CA ALA A 81 -3.76 8.12 -4.05
C ALA A 81 -3.29 6.92 -4.88
N MET A 82 -3.81 6.74 -6.09
CA MET A 82 -3.37 5.69 -7.01
C MET A 82 -1.94 5.90 -7.50
N GLU A 83 -1.54 7.15 -7.79
CA GLU A 83 -0.18 7.45 -8.25
C GLU A 83 0.84 7.25 -7.13
N VAL A 84 0.48 7.56 -5.88
CA VAL A 84 1.29 7.22 -4.69
C VAL A 84 1.47 5.71 -4.57
N ASP A 85 0.40 4.91 -4.64
CA ASP A 85 0.48 3.44 -4.59
C ASP A 85 1.38 2.89 -5.70
N MET A 86 1.25 3.41 -6.92
CA MET A 86 2.11 2.99 -8.03
C MET A 86 3.58 3.31 -7.73
N CYS A 87 3.90 4.53 -7.27
CA CYS A 87 5.28 4.90 -6.95
C CYS A 87 5.87 4.02 -5.84
N VAL A 88 5.08 3.73 -4.81
CA VAL A 88 5.44 2.80 -3.72
C VAL A 88 5.67 1.39 -4.27
N SER A 89 4.79 0.91 -5.15
CA SER A 89 4.85 -0.46 -5.67
C SER A 89 6.04 -0.72 -6.59
N ILE A 90 6.50 0.30 -7.34
CA ILE A 90 7.67 0.19 -8.22
C ILE A 90 8.96 0.75 -7.60
N GLY A 91 8.91 1.24 -6.35
CA GLY A 91 10.08 1.84 -5.67
C GLY A 91 10.56 3.17 -6.28
N ALA A 92 9.69 3.92 -6.95
CA ALA A 92 10.04 5.20 -7.58
C ALA A 92 10.07 6.37 -6.58
N VAL A 93 11.01 6.34 -5.63
CA VAL A 93 11.10 7.29 -4.49
C VAL A 93 11.21 8.75 -4.96
N GLU A 94 12.02 9.04 -5.97
CA GLU A 94 12.17 10.43 -6.48
C GLU A 94 10.95 10.95 -7.23
N ARG A 95 10.14 10.06 -7.82
CA ARG A 95 8.85 10.42 -8.40
C ARG A 95 7.83 10.69 -7.29
N LEU A 96 7.82 9.83 -6.27
CA LEU A 96 6.98 10.01 -5.08
C LEU A 96 7.27 11.35 -4.39
N ARG A 97 8.54 11.71 -4.20
CA ARG A 97 8.95 13.00 -3.63
C ARG A 97 8.35 14.18 -4.40
N ARG A 98 8.53 14.21 -5.73
CA ARG A 98 7.99 15.27 -6.61
C ARG A 98 6.46 15.34 -6.57
N LEU A 99 5.80 14.17 -6.53
CA LEU A 99 4.34 14.08 -6.43
C LEU A 99 3.84 14.72 -5.13
N ILE A 100 4.53 14.48 -4.02
CA ILE A 100 4.20 15.05 -2.70
C ILE A 100 4.47 16.55 -2.66
N GLU A 101 5.59 17.02 -3.22
CA GLU A 101 5.91 18.45 -3.31
C GLU A 101 4.89 19.24 -4.16
N GLY A 102 4.33 18.59 -5.18
CA GLY A 102 3.27 19.15 -6.02
C GLY A 102 1.86 19.08 -5.41
N ASN A 103 1.68 18.44 -4.26
CA ASN A 103 0.38 18.29 -3.62
C ASN A 103 -0.11 19.63 -3.04
N GLY A 104 -1.35 20.03 -3.38
CA GLY A 104 -1.99 21.23 -2.83
C GLY A 104 -2.90 20.97 -1.61
N ARG A 105 -3.13 19.71 -1.24
CA ARG A 105 -4.09 19.31 -0.19
C ARG A 105 -3.39 19.00 1.12
N LYS A 106 -3.40 19.98 2.04
CA LYS A 106 -2.73 19.87 3.35
C LYS A 106 -3.26 18.71 4.20
N GLU A 107 -4.51 18.33 4.00
CA GLU A 107 -5.17 17.23 4.71
C GLU A 107 -4.50 15.87 4.45
N PHE A 108 -3.76 15.74 3.34
CA PHE A 108 -3.06 14.52 2.96
C PHE A 108 -1.59 14.50 3.39
N ASP A 109 -1.02 15.65 3.76
CA ASP A 109 0.43 15.81 3.95
C ASP A 109 1.00 14.84 4.98
N GLN A 110 0.28 14.59 6.07
CA GLN A 110 0.74 13.66 7.12
C GLN A 110 0.94 12.24 6.58
N PHE A 111 0.03 11.75 5.75
CA PHE A 111 0.09 10.41 5.19
C PHE A 111 1.15 10.33 4.10
N LEU A 112 1.19 11.33 3.23
CA LEU A 112 2.15 11.41 2.14
C LEU A 112 3.59 11.41 2.67
N LYS A 113 3.87 12.22 3.69
CA LYS A 113 5.18 12.24 4.36
C LYS A 113 5.50 10.90 5.00
N GLY A 114 4.56 10.30 5.73
CA GLY A 114 4.75 8.97 6.33
C GLY A 114 5.05 7.89 5.29
N VAL A 115 4.37 7.90 4.15
CA VAL A 115 4.64 6.97 3.04
C VAL A 115 6.04 7.19 2.47
N LEU A 116 6.44 8.43 2.21
CA LEU A 116 7.78 8.74 1.69
C LEU A 116 8.89 8.31 2.65
N GLU A 117 8.75 8.64 3.94
CA GLU A 117 9.71 8.24 4.97
C GLU A 117 9.85 6.71 5.04
N ASN A 118 8.74 5.98 4.97
CA ASN A 118 8.76 4.51 4.94
C ASN A 118 9.48 3.97 3.69
N GLN A 119 9.24 4.58 2.52
CA GLN A 119 9.94 4.17 1.29
C GLN A 119 11.43 4.47 1.33
N MET A 120 11.84 5.62 1.89
CA MET A 120 13.25 5.95 2.06
C MET A 120 13.96 4.94 2.97
N LYS A 121 13.34 4.55 4.10
CA LYS A 121 13.88 3.51 4.99
C LYS A 121 14.04 2.16 4.30
N ILE A 122 13.07 1.77 3.46
CA ILE A 122 13.15 0.52 2.68
C ILE A 122 14.31 0.59 1.69
N MET A 123 14.48 1.72 1.00
CA MET A 123 15.59 1.94 0.07
C MET A 123 16.96 1.94 0.75
N GLU A 124 17.09 2.57 1.93
CA GLU A 124 18.34 2.60 2.70
C GLU A 124 18.70 1.21 3.24
N SER A 125 17.71 0.42 3.64
CA SER A 125 17.93 -0.94 4.12
C SER A 125 18.25 -1.93 3.00
N SER A 126 17.74 -1.75 1.78
CA SER A 126 18.11 -2.58 0.62
C SER A 126 19.54 -2.34 0.15
N ILE A 127 20.06 -1.11 0.30
CA ILE A 127 21.46 -0.76 -0.02
C ILE A 127 22.46 -1.45 0.93
N ASN A 128 22.04 -1.81 2.15
CA ASN A 128 22.89 -2.52 3.12
C ASN A 128 23.01 -4.03 2.88
N TYR A 129 22.31 -4.60 1.88
CA TYR A 129 22.46 -6.01 1.49
C TYR A 129 23.46 -6.22 0.34
N ASP A 130 24.07 -5.16 -0.21
CA ASP A 130 25.19 -5.24 -1.16
C ASP A 130 26.55 -5.36 -0.44
N ASP A 131 26.63 -6.10 0.68
CA ASP A 131 27.91 -6.61 1.20
C ASP A 131 28.19 -7.97 0.53
N PRO A 132 29.21 -8.11 -0.34
CA PRO A 132 29.50 -9.36 -1.07
C PRO A 132 29.97 -10.51 -0.16
N ARG A 133 29.88 -10.37 1.16
CA ARG A 133 30.42 -11.32 2.14
C ARG A 133 29.49 -12.49 2.49
N LEU A 134 28.29 -12.56 1.92
CA LEU A 134 27.35 -13.67 2.16
C LEU A 134 27.35 -14.77 1.06
N GLU A 135 28.31 -14.76 0.13
CA GLU A 135 28.45 -15.85 -0.87
C GLU A 135 29.21 -17.09 -0.36
N ILE A 136 29.81 -17.07 0.84
CA ILE A 136 30.68 -18.19 1.28
C ILE A 136 29.93 -19.29 2.04
N GLN A 137 28.67 -19.09 2.46
CA GLN A 137 27.96 -20.10 3.28
C GLN A 137 26.96 -20.98 2.53
N SER A 138 26.83 -20.87 1.19
CA SER A 138 25.92 -21.74 0.41
C SER A 138 26.61 -22.83 -0.43
N GLN A 139 27.94 -22.95 -0.36
CA GLN A 139 28.68 -23.98 -1.10
C GLN A 139 28.89 -25.29 -0.33
N GLU A 140 28.75 -25.33 1.00
CA GLU A 140 28.89 -26.58 1.76
C GLU A 140 27.64 -27.47 1.72
N ASP A 141 26.44 -26.89 1.58
CA ASP A 141 25.19 -27.67 1.49
C ASP A 141 24.95 -28.29 0.10
N LYS A 142 25.66 -27.84 -0.95
CA LYS A 142 25.56 -28.45 -2.29
C LYS A 142 26.34 -29.75 -2.45
N LYS A 143 27.32 -30.05 -1.57
CA LYS A 143 28.06 -31.32 -1.62
C LYS A 143 27.30 -32.50 -1.01
N VAL A 144 26.31 -32.24 -0.15
CA VAL A 144 25.56 -33.33 0.52
C VAL A 144 24.48 -33.92 -0.38
N ILE A 145 24.00 -33.18 -1.39
CA ILE A 145 22.90 -33.64 -2.26
C ILE A 145 23.40 -34.50 -3.44
N GLU A 146 24.66 -34.33 -3.87
CA GLU A 146 25.24 -35.17 -4.93
C GLU A 146 25.66 -36.57 -4.46
N ASP A 147 25.91 -36.78 -3.16
CA ASP A 147 26.26 -38.10 -2.62
C ASP A 147 25.03 -39.00 -2.29
N VAL A 148 23.79 -38.50 -2.41
CA VAL A 148 22.57 -39.27 -2.08
C VAL A 148 21.83 -39.79 -3.33
N THR A 149 22.25 -39.42 -4.55
CA THR A 149 21.57 -39.83 -5.80
C THR A 149 22.19 -41.01 -6.54
N PHE A 150 23.17 -41.71 -5.96
CA PHE A 150 23.81 -42.89 -6.59
C PHE A 150 23.42 -44.24 -5.98
N ILE A 151 22.16 -44.42 -5.55
CA ILE A 151 21.62 -45.77 -5.26
C ILE A 151 20.26 -45.91 -5.93
N GLY A 152 20.28 -46.12 -7.25
CA GLY A 152 19.02 -46.24 -7.98
C GLY A 152 19.19 -46.57 -9.46
N ARG A 153 19.68 -47.78 -9.76
CA ARG A 153 19.29 -48.68 -10.88
C ARG A 153 20.50 -49.45 -11.44
N ASN A 154 20.51 -50.77 -11.22
CA ASN A 154 20.53 -51.80 -12.27
C ASN A 154 20.85 -53.17 -11.66
N LEU A 155 19.82 -53.95 -11.33
CA LEU A 155 19.91 -55.40 -11.18
C LEU A 155 19.25 -56.02 -12.42
N PRO A 156 20.00 -56.71 -13.30
CA PRO A 156 19.42 -57.66 -14.23
C PRO A 156 19.34 -59.03 -13.54
N ALA A 157 18.13 -59.56 -13.37
CA ALA A 157 17.93 -60.94 -12.97
C ALA A 157 18.09 -61.85 -14.19
N ASN A 158 19.15 -62.66 -14.19
CA ASN A 158 19.28 -63.88 -14.97
C ASN A 158 19.76 -64.97 -13.99
N PHE A 159 19.24 -66.18 -14.20
CA PHE A 159 19.37 -67.45 -13.44
C PHE A 159 18.26 -67.72 -12.43
#